data_AF-A0A2N0ZDB2-F1
#
_entry.id   AF-A0A2N0ZDB2-F1
#
_cell.length_a   1.000
_cell.length_b   1.000
_cell.length_c   1.000
_cell.angle_alpha   90.00
_cell.angle_beta   90.00
_cell.angle_gamma   90.00
#
_symmetry.space_group_name_H-M   'P 1'
#
loop_
_entity.id
_entity.type
_entity.pdbx_description
1 polymer ?
#
loop_
_entity_poly.entity_id
_entity_poly.type
_entity_poly.pdbx_seq_one_letter_code
_entity_poly.pdbx_strand_id
1 'polypeptide(L)'
;MLLIISLLMVLAYSVYFFISSKKNHVDVKKSFSKCIPMVVGMTSSLTIGLLMALWIPQMALSTIFAVVISAAIAVLIGLPFGTNGVVEAQASSLMGAMMGAMLGIMLAPAEITLMVIAMDIIYLLSILSMMLLLSKELKVKNVLKSRSLPFYLSFLLSIFIICTIGISQTASITDQKEAEPTSHSEHHH
;
A
#
# COMPACT_ATOMS: atom_id res chain seq x y z
N MET A 1 -14.33 6.42 -4.86
CA MET A 1 -13.54 6.22 -6.10
C MET A 1 -12.05 6.03 -5.78
N LEU A 2 -11.44 6.85 -4.92
CA LEU A 2 -10.03 6.72 -4.53
C LEU A 2 -9.66 5.36 -3.94
N LEU A 3 -10.52 4.76 -3.10
CA LEU A 3 -10.28 3.42 -2.53
C LEU A 3 -10.15 2.32 -3.56
N ILE A 4 -11.02 2.33 -4.58
CA ILE A 4 -11.03 1.30 -5.63
C ILE A 4 -9.75 1.42 -6.46
N ILE A 5 -9.34 2.66 -6.78
CA ILE A 5 -8.11 2.93 -7.53
C ILE A 5 -6.87 2.53 -6.70
N SER A 6 -6.82 2.90 -5.42
CA SER A 6 -5.76 2.50 -4.48
C SER A 6 -5.64 0.99 -4.37
N LEU A 7 -6.76 0.28 -4.13
CA LEU A 7 -6.79 -1.18 -4.05
C LEU A 7 -6.27 -1.84 -5.34
N LEU A 8 -6.75 -1.37 -6.50
CA LEU A 8 -6.40 -1.92 -7.80
C LEU A 8 -4.93 -1.65 -8.14
N MET A 9 -4.41 -0.49 -7.72
CA MET A 9 -3.00 -0.13 -7.85
C MET A 9 -2.11 -1.00 -6.96
N VAL A 10 -2.44 -1.16 -5.67
CA VAL A 10 -1.71 -2.04 -4.75
C VAL A 10 -1.64 -3.47 -5.30
N LEU A 11 -2.77 -4.01 -5.77
CA LEU A 11 -2.83 -5.33 -6.40
C LEU A 11 -1.98 -5.41 -7.67
N ALA A 12 -2.11 -4.44 -8.59
CA ALA A 12 -1.37 -4.44 -9.85
C ALA A 12 0.16 -4.38 -9.63
N TYR A 13 0.63 -3.51 -8.73
CA TYR A 13 2.05 -3.39 -8.41
C TYR A 13 2.58 -4.60 -7.64
N SER A 14 1.79 -5.20 -6.73
CA SER A 14 2.17 -6.43 -6.04
C SER A 14 2.31 -7.61 -7.02
N VAL A 15 1.35 -7.77 -7.94
CA VAL A 15 1.40 -8.81 -8.99
C VAL A 15 2.56 -8.57 -9.95
N TYR A 16 2.78 -7.32 -10.36
CA TYR A 16 3.92 -6.96 -11.21
C TYR A 16 5.25 -7.29 -10.53
N PHE A 17 5.39 -6.93 -9.25
CA PHE A 17 6.56 -7.23 -8.44
C PHE A 17 6.80 -8.75 -8.37
N PHE A 18 5.74 -9.53 -8.11
CA PHE A 18 5.80 -10.99 -8.11
C PHE A 18 6.30 -11.58 -9.43
N ILE A 19 5.71 -11.15 -10.57
CA ILE A 19 6.11 -11.64 -11.90
C ILE A 19 7.56 -11.27 -12.21
N SER A 20 7.96 -10.04 -11.86
CA SER A 20 9.32 -9.54 -12.07
C SER A 20 10.33 -10.35 -11.25
N SER A 21 10.04 -10.60 -9.97
CA SER A 21 10.87 -11.41 -9.08
C SER A 21 10.96 -12.87 -9.54
N LYS A 22 9.84 -13.49 -9.94
CA LYS A 22 9.85 -14.88 -10.41
C LYS A 22 10.64 -15.06 -11.71
N LYS A 23 10.52 -14.12 -12.66
CA LYS A 23 11.21 -14.18 -13.95
C LYS A 23 12.73 -14.06 -13.80
N ASN A 24 13.20 -13.36 -12.77
CA ASN A 24 14.61 -13.07 -12.57
C ASN A 24 15.39 -14.10 -11.75
N HIS A 25 14.83 -15.30 -11.46
CA HIS A 25 15.47 -16.38 -10.67
C HIS A 25 16.42 -15.82 -9.61
N VAL A 26 15.81 -15.29 -8.55
CA VAL A 26 16.43 -14.46 -7.53
C VAL A 26 17.38 -15.30 -6.67
N ASP A 27 18.60 -15.55 -7.16
CA ASP A 27 19.75 -16.04 -6.39
C ASP A 27 20.35 -14.87 -5.59
N VAL A 28 19.52 -14.22 -4.78
CA VAL A 28 19.93 -13.08 -3.97
C VAL A 28 20.65 -13.58 -2.74
N LYS A 29 21.75 -12.91 -2.38
CA LYS A 29 22.51 -13.17 -1.15
C LYS A 29 21.55 -13.35 0.04
N LYS A 30 21.79 -14.39 0.85
CA LYS A 30 20.95 -14.84 1.99
C LYS A 30 20.47 -13.74 2.97
N SER A 31 21.13 -12.58 3.02
CA SER A 31 20.70 -11.43 3.83
C SER A 31 19.57 -10.62 3.20
N PHE A 32 19.66 -10.23 1.92
CA PHE A 32 18.66 -9.36 1.28
C PHE A 32 17.37 -10.10 0.91
N SER A 33 17.46 -11.42 0.75
CA SER A 33 16.30 -12.29 0.52
C SER A 33 15.25 -12.24 1.64
N LYS A 34 15.59 -11.76 2.84
CA LYS A 34 14.63 -11.61 3.95
C LYS A 34 14.02 -10.22 4.02
N CYS A 35 14.82 -9.17 3.84
CA CYS A 35 14.36 -7.79 3.98
C CYS A 35 13.38 -7.37 2.86
N ILE A 36 13.57 -7.85 1.64
CA ILE A 36 12.73 -7.49 0.49
C ILE A 36 11.28 -7.96 0.69
N PRO A 37 10.99 -9.27 0.91
CA PRO A 37 9.63 -9.73 1.13
C PRO A 37 9.01 -9.14 2.40
N MET A 38 9.80 -8.90 3.45
CA MET A 38 9.32 -8.25 4.67
C MET A 38 8.76 -6.85 4.40
N VAL A 39 9.52 -5.97 3.73
CA VAL A 39 9.13 -4.57 3.50
C VAL A 39 7.96 -4.47 2.53
N VAL A 40 7.97 -5.27 1.46
CA VAL A 40 6.84 -5.32 0.51
C VAL A 40 5.59 -5.89 1.17
N GLY A 41 5.71 -6.95 1.97
CA GLY A 41 4.60 -7.54 2.73
C GLY A 41 4.02 -6.57 3.76
N MET A 42 4.86 -5.84 4.49
CA MET A 42 4.41 -4.87 5.50
C MET A 42 3.70 -3.69 4.86
N THR A 43 4.29 -3.08 3.83
CA THR A 43 3.71 -1.88 3.21
C THR A 43 2.43 -2.18 2.43
N SER A 44 2.33 -3.35 1.77
CA SER A 44 1.09 -3.79 1.11
C SER A 44 -0.02 -4.17 2.08
N SER A 45 0.29 -4.90 3.16
CA SER A 45 -0.71 -5.30 4.15
C SER A 45 -1.25 -4.12 4.96
N LEU A 46 -0.41 -3.11 5.24
CA LEU A 46 -0.83 -1.90 5.93
C LEU A 46 -1.81 -1.08 5.09
N THR A 47 -1.54 -0.91 3.78
CA THR A 47 -2.49 -0.24 2.87
C THR A 47 -3.79 -1.03 2.75
N ILE A 48 -3.73 -2.36 2.61
CA ILE A 48 -4.94 -3.21 2.57
C ILE A 48 -5.75 -3.10 3.87
N GLY A 49 -5.09 -3.13 5.03
CA GLY A 49 -5.75 -2.98 6.32
C GLY A 49 -6.44 -1.63 6.48
N LEU A 50 -5.78 -0.55 6.03
CA LEU A 50 -6.35 0.80 6.02
C LEU A 50 -7.59 0.89 5.11
N LEU A 51 -7.54 0.25 3.94
CA LEU A 51 -8.68 0.18 3.01
C LEU A 51 -9.86 -0.61 3.58
N MET A 52 -9.60 -1.72 4.28
CA MET A 52 -10.65 -2.54 4.91
C MET A 52 -11.34 -1.81 6.06
N ALA A 53 -10.60 -1.04 6.84
CA ALA A 53 -11.14 -0.18 7.89
C ALA A 53 -12.13 0.86 7.37
N LEU A 54 -11.93 1.35 6.14
CA LEU A 54 -12.87 2.27 5.51
C LEU A 54 -14.17 1.61 5.06
N TRP A 55 -14.12 0.31 4.76
CA TRP A 55 -15.26 -0.45 4.29
C TRP A 55 -16.11 -0.99 5.45
N ILE A 56 -15.45 -1.37 6.55
CA ILE A 56 -16.08 -2.01 7.71
C ILE A 56 -15.73 -1.20 8.96
N PRO A 57 -16.70 -0.46 9.56
CA PRO A 57 -16.44 0.36 10.74
C PRO A 57 -16.22 -0.46 12.03
N GLN A 58 -16.42 -1.78 11.98
CA GLN A 58 -16.16 -2.67 13.11
C GLN A 58 -14.70 -3.14 13.15
N MET A 59 -13.98 -2.80 14.22
CA MET A 59 -12.58 -3.15 14.47
C MET A 59 -12.25 -4.62 14.24
N ALA A 60 -13.00 -5.51 14.88
CA ALA A 60 -12.71 -6.94 14.83
C ALA A 60 -12.91 -7.51 13.41
N LEU A 61 -14.04 -7.21 12.78
CA LEU A 61 -14.34 -7.70 11.43
C LEU A 61 -13.36 -7.15 10.40
N SER A 62 -13.09 -5.84 10.42
CA SER A 62 -12.12 -5.21 9.52
C SER A 62 -10.74 -5.87 9.63
N THR A 63 -10.28 -6.10 10.86
CA THR A 63 -8.97 -6.73 11.09
C THR A 63 -8.92 -8.17 10.60
N ILE A 64 -9.96 -8.97 10.84
CA ILE A 64 -10.02 -10.37 10.38
C ILE A 64 -9.98 -10.43 8.85
N PHE A 65 -10.79 -9.61 8.17
CA PHE A 65 -10.79 -9.56 6.71
C PHE A 65 -9.47 -9.04 6.14
N ALA A 66 -8.90 -8.00 6.75
CA ALA A 66 -7.60 -7.46 6.37
C ALA A 66 -6.50 -8.53 6.46
N VAL A 67 -6.41 -9.25 7.58
CA VAL A 67 -5.40 -10.29 7.79
C VAL A 67 -5.55 -11.45 6.81
N VAL A 68 -6.78 -11.92 6.55
CA VAL A 68 -7.00 -13.04 5.62
C VAL A 68 -6.59 -12.68 4.20
N ILE A 69 -6.97 -11.48 3.74
CA ILE A 69 -6.66 -11.00 2.38
C ILE A 69 -5.16 -10.69 2.25
N SER A 70 -4.57 -10.03 3.25
CA SER A 70 -3.15 -9.69 3.23
C SER A 70 -2.26 -10.92 3.37
N ALA A 71 -2.68 -11.96 4.09
CA ALA A 71 -1.95 -13.22 4.20
C ALA A 71 -1.85 -13.91 2.84
N ALA A 72 -2.95 -13.99 2.07
CA ALA A 72 -2.92 -14.58 0.73
C ALA A 72 -1.94 -13.85 -0.19
N ILE A 73 -1.95 -12.51 -0.17
CA ILE A 73 -1.05 -11.68 -0.97
C ILE A 73 0.41 -11.83 -0.53
N ALA A 74 0.66 -11.94 0.77
CA ALA A 74 2.00 -12.12 1.31
C ALA A 74 2.63 -13.47 0.96
N VAL A 75 1.84 -14.55 0.84
CA VAL A 75 2.35 -15.84 0.33
C VAL A 75 2.85 -15.67 -1.10
N LEU A 76 2.10 -14.96 -1.94
CA LEU A 76 2.51 -14.68 -3.32
C LEU A 76 3.80 -13.88 -3.33
N ILE A 77 3.89 -12.79 -2.58
CA ILE A 77 5.10 -11.93 -2.51
C ILE A 77 6.34 -12.72 -2.03
N GLY A 78 6.18 -13.61 -1.05
CA GLY A 78 7.28 -14.36 -0.45
C GLY A 78 7.76 -15.56 -1.27
N LEU A 79 6.90 -16.14 -2.12
CA LEU A 79 7.20 -17.32 -2.94
C LEU A 79 8.51 -17.25 -3.75
N PRO A 80 8.83 -16.15 -4.48
CA PRO A 80 10.05 -16.06 -5.27
C PRO A 80 11.34 -16.00 -4.43
N PHE A 81 11.24 -15.78 -3.12
CA PHE A 81 12.38 -15.73 -2.18
C PHE A 81 12.52 -17.03 -1.35
N GLY A 82 11.75 -18.06 -1.68
CA GLY A 82 11.75 -19.35 -0.98
C GLY A 82 11.08 -19.31 0.41
N THR A 83 11.23 -20.38 1.18
CA THR A 83 10.51 -20.58 2.45
C THR A 83 10.78 -19.46 3.48
N ASN A 84 12.02 -18.99 3.58
CA ASN A 84 12.36 -17.89 4.48
C ASN A 84 11.64 -16.59 4.09
N GLY A 85 11.53 -16.30 2.79
CA GLY A 85 10.83 -15.13 2.30
C GLY A 85 9.32 -15.19 2.54
N VAL A 86 8.73 -16.38 2.43
CA VAL A 86 7.30 -16.59 2.76
C VAL A 86 7.05 -16.34 4.25
N VAL A 87 7.90 -16.87 5.14
CA VAL A 87 7.74 -16.67 6.59
C VAL A 87 7.86 -15.19 6.96
N GLU A 88 8.87 -14.49 6.42
CA GLU A 88 9.06 -13.06 6.66
C GLU A 88 7.90 -12.22 6.11
N ALA A 89 7.41 -12.52 4.90
CA ALA A 89 6.27 -11.84 4.32
C ALA A 89 4.98 -12.09 5.11
N GLN A 90 4.74 -13.32 5.59
CA GLN A 90 3.56 -13.65 6.40
C GLN A 90 3.59 -12.91 7.74
N ALA A 91 4.72 -12.97 8.45
CA ALA A 91 4.89 -12.32 9.75
C ALA A 91 4.72 -10.81 9.62
N SER A 92 5.35 -10.19 8.62
CA SER A 92 5.22 -8.75 8.39
C SER A 92 3.82 -8.35 7.90
N SER A 93 3.16 -9.20 7.13
CA SER A 93 1.80 -8.96 6.63
C SER A 93 0.75 -8.99 7.72
N LEU A 94 0.84 -9.94 8.66
CA LEU A 94 -0.06 -10.00 9.80
C LEU A 94 0.07 -8.73 10.66
N MET A 95 1.31 -8.34 10.95
CA MET A 95 1.59 -7.12 11.70
C MET A 95 1.08 -5.87 10.98
N GLY A 96 1.35 -5.75 9.68
CA GLY A 96 0.94 -4.59 8.88
C GLY A 96 -0.58 -4.48 8.74
N ALA A 97 -1.29 -5.60 8.50
CA ALA A 97 -2.74 -5.60 8.38
C ALA A 97 -3.45 -5.18 9.67
N MET A 98 -3.00 -5.69 10.82
CA MET A 98 -3.54 -5.30 12.12
C MET A 98 -3.32 -3.81 12.40
N MET A 99 -2.10 -3.32 12.16
CA MET A 99 -1.78 -1.91 12.37
C MET A 99 -2.54 -0.99 11.40
N GLY A 100 -2.69 -1.40 10.13
CA GLY A 100 -3.43 -0.64 9.13
C GLY A 100 -4.92 -0.54 9.42
N ALA A 101 -5.55 -1.65 9.83
CA ALA A 101 -6.97 -1.65 10.21
C ALA A 101 -7.23 -0.78 11.45
N MET A 102 -6.34 -0.85 12.44
CA MET A 102 -6.43 -0.01 13.64
C MET A 102 -6.25 1.48 13.30
N LEU A 103 -5.26 1.82 12.47
CA LEU A 103 -5.04 3.20 12.01
C LEU A 103 -6.27 3.75 11.28
N GLY A 104 -6.93 2.93 10.45
CA GLY A 104 -8.10 3.37 9.69
C GLY A 104 -9.33 3.64 10.55
N ILE A 105 -9.54 2.93 11.67
CA ILE A 105 -10.74 3.15 12.49
C ILE A 105 -10.51 4.25 13.52
N MET A 106 -9.26 4.49 13.92
CA MET A 106 -8.93 5.55 14.88
C MET A 106 -8.85 6.96 14.26
N LEU A 107 -8.67 7.07 12.94
CA LEU A 107 -8.60 8.37 12.27
C LEU A 107 -9.98 8.99 12.03
N ALA A 108 -10.04 10.33 12.12
CA ALA A 108 -11.24 11.06 11.74
C ALA A 108 -11.52 10.91 10.23
N PRO A 109 -12.80 10.87 9.80
CA PRO A 109 -13.16 10.71 8.38
C PRO A 109 -12.59 11.78 7.45
N ALA A 110 -12.29 12.98 7.96
CA ALA A 110 -11.68 14.05 7.18
C ALA A 110 -10.17 13.80 6.92
N GLU A 111 -9.48 13.14 7.85
CA GLU A 111 -8.02 12.93 7.79
C GLU A 111 -7.65 11.59 7.16
N ILE A 112 -8.58 10.64 7.14
CA ILE A 112 -8.34 9.30 6.63
C ILE A 112 -7.99 9.28 5.14
N THR A 113 -8.57 10.18 4.36
CA THR A 113 -8.28 10.31 2.93
C THR A 113 -6.82 10.73 2.71
N LEU A 114 -6.31 11.66 3.53
CA LEU A 114 -4.92 12.08 3.49
C LEU A 114 -3.99 10.93 3.90
N MET A 115 -4.36 10.17 4.92
CA MET A 115 -3.60 9.02 5.37
C MET A 115 -3.50 7.91 4.32
N VAL A 116 -4.60 7.63 3.60
CA VAL A 116 -4.60 6.67 2.47
C VAL A 116 -3.64 7.13 1.38
N ILE A 117 -3.68 8.41 1.01
CA ILE A 117 -2.76 8.98 0.00
C ILE A 117 -1.30 8.85 0.45
N ALA A 118 -1.01 9.19 1.70
CA ALA A 118 0.34 9.08 2.25
C ALA A 118 0.84 7.63 2.23
N MET A 119 -0.01 6.67 2.64
CA MET A 119 0.33 5.25 2.63
C MET A 119 0.51 4.69 1.22
N ASP A 120 -0.28 5.14 0.25
CA ASP A 120 -0.08 4.76 -1.15
C ASP A 120 1.26 5.27 -1.71
N ILE A 121 1.65 6.50 -1.38
CA ILE A 121 2.95 7.06 -1.78
C ILE A 121 4.10 6.29 -1.13
N ILE A 122 3.99 5.96 0.17
CA ILE A 122 5.00 5.18 0.89
C ILE A 122 5.11 3.76 0.29
N TYR A 123 3.98 3.13 -0.01
CA TYR A 123 3.95 1.82 -0.67
C TYR A 123 4.62 1.86 -2.04
N LEU A 124 4.30 2.86 -2.86
CA LEU A 124 4.94 3.08 -4.14
C LEU A 124 6.46 3.24 -3.98
N LEU A 125 6.90 4.12 -3.09
CA LEU A 125 8.33 4.37 -2.83
C LEU A 125 9.05 3.11 -2.32
N SER A 126 8.38 2.31 -1.50
CA SER A 126 8.85 1.00 -1.02
C SER A 126 9.11 0.04 -2.18
N ILE A 127 8.13 -0.14 -3.08
CA ILE A 127 8.27 -1.00 -4.27
C ILE A 127 9.41 -0.52 -5.17
N LEU A 128 9.49 0.79 -5.43
CA LEU A 128 10.55 1.36 -6.26
C LEU A 128 11.94 1.10 -5.64
N SER A 129 12.09 1.37 -4.34
CA SER A 129 13.33 1.15 -3.61
C SER A 129 13.76 -0.32 -3.65
N MET A 130 12.81 -1.24 -3.46
CA MET A 130 13.07 -2.68 -3.50
C MET A 130 13.45 -3.15 -4.91
N MET A 131 12.81 -2.63 -5.95
CA MET A 131 13.19 -2.93 -7.34
C MET A 131 14.60 -2.42 -7.68
N LEU A 132 14.98 -1.24 -7.20
CA LEU A 132 16.33 -0.69 -7.39
C LEU A 132 17.38 -1.53 -6.66
N LEU A 133 17.10 -1.93 -5.41
CA LEU A 133 17.97 -2.81 -4.63
C LEU A 133 18.16 -4.17 -5.32
N LEU A 134 17.07 -4.77 -5.80
CA LEU A 134 17.12 -6.04 -6.53
C LEU A 134 17.92 -5.93 -7.83
N SER A 135 17.76 -4.83 -8.57
CA SER A 135 18.50 -4.57 -9.81
C SER A 135 20.00 -4.40 -9.57
N LYS A 136 20.37 -3.74 -8.46
CA LYS A 136 21.76 -3.51 -8.06
C LYS A 136 22.45 -4.81 -7.63
N GLU A 137 21.77 -5.63 -6.83
CA GLU A 137 22.32 -6.91 -6.34
C GLU A 137 22.51 -7.92 -7.48
N LEU A 138 21.57 -8.00 -8.42
CA LEU A 138 21.67 -8.94 -9.54
C LEU A 138 22.67 -8.48 -10.63
N LYS A 139 23.37 -7.34 -10.46
CA LYS A 139 24.26 -6.71 -11.46
C LYS A 139 23.67 -6.68 -12.88
N VAL A 140 22.34 -6.64 -13.01
CA VAL A 140 21.68 -6.70 -14.31
C VAL A 140 21.76 -5.32 -14.95
N LYS A 141 22.88 -5.05 -15.62
CA LYS A 141 23.16 -3.79 -16.32
C LYS A 141 22.13 -3.49 -17.43
N ASN A 142 21.33 -4.47 -17.84
CA ASN A 142 20.42 -4.41 -18.99
C ASN A 142 18.91 -4.25 -18.67
N VAL A 143 18.43 -4.51 -17.44
CA VAL A 143 16.99 -4.28 -17.11
C VAL A 143 16.66 -2.80 -16.97
N LEU A 144 17.66 -1.99 -16.56
CA LEU A 144 17.48 -0.56 -16.34
C LEU A 144 17.39 0.26 -17.64
N LYS A 145 17.81 -0.27 -18.81
CA LYS A 145 17.93 0.51 -20.05
C LYS A 145 16.78 0.34 -21.06
N SER A 146 16.05 -0.77 -21.02
CA SER A 146 14.98 -1.03 -22.02
C SER A 146 13.59 -1.29 -21.44
N ARG A 147 13.49 -1.69 -20.15
CA ARG A 147 12.21 -2.06 -19.52
C ARG A 147 11.78 -1.15 -18.35
N SER A 148 12.68 -0.29 -17.86
CA SER A 148 12.44 0.59 -16.69
C SER A 148 11.71 1.89 -17.02
N LEU A 149 11.82 2.40 -18.25
CA LEU A 149 11.18 3.65 -18.66
C LEU A 149 9.65 3.59 -18.55
N PRO A 150 8.94 2.57 -19.10
CA PRO A 150 7.49 2.49 -18.92
C PRO A 150 7.10 2.25 -17.45
N PHE A 151 7.94 1.60 -16.64
CA PHE A 151 7.68 1.40 -15.21
C PHE A 151 7.79 2.70 -14.42
N TYR A 152 8.87 3.47 -14.62
CA TYR A 152 9.06 4.77 -13.98
C TYR A 152 8.01 5.79 -14.46
N LEU A 153 7.61 5.72 -15.72
CA LEU A 153 6.55 6.54 -16.27
C LEU A 153 5.18 6.17 -15.68
N SER A 154 4.87 4.86 -15.56
CA SER A 154 3.67 4.37 -14.87
C SER A 154 3.66 4.76 -13.40
N PHE A 155 4.83 4.74 -12.74
CA PHE A 155 5.00 5.16 -11.36
C PHE A 155 4.68 6.66 -11.17
N LEU A 156 5.27 7.53 -11.99
CA LEU A 156 4.95 8.96 -11.94
C LEU A 156 3.49 9.23 -12.29
N LEU A 157 2.93 8.52 -13.26
CA LEU A 157 1.51 8.66 -13.60
C LEU A 157 0.61 8.26 -12.43
N SER A 158 0.94 7.16 -11.73
CA SER A 158 0.19 6.73 -10.55
C SER A 158 0.24 7.77 -9.44
N ILE A 159 1.41 8.37 -9.17
CA ILE A 159 1.54 9.46 -8.19
C ILE A 159 0.68 10.67 -8.62
N PHE A 160 0.73 11.05 -9.89
CA PHE A 160 -0.04 12.18 -10.41
C PHE A 160 -1.55 11.96 -10.27
N ILE A 161 -2.03 10.75 -10.56
CA ILE A 161 -3.45 10.37 -10.41
C ILE A 161 -3.87 10.41 -8.93
N ILE A 162 -3.05 9.86 -8.03
CA ILE A 162 -3.35 9.85 -6.58
C ILE A 162 -3.38 11.29 -6.02
N CYS A 163 -2.41 12.13 -6.40
CA CYS A 163 -2.36 13.52 -5.97
C CYS A 163 -3.53 14.34 -6.50
N THR A 164 -3.89 14.21 -7.78
CA THR A 164 -5.01 14.99 -8.36
C THR A 164 -6.34 14.60 -7.74
N ILE A 165 -6.62 13.30 -7.60
CA ILE A 165 -7.87 12.81 -6.99
C ILE A 165 -7.91 13.10 -5.48
N GLY A 166 -6.75 13.08 -4.82
CA GLY A 166 -6.61 13.45 -3.42
C GLY A 166 -6.93 14.91 -3.17
N ILE A 167 -6.33 15.82 -3.96
CA ILE A 167 -6.61 17.26 -3.87
C ILE A 167 -8.08 17.56 -4.19
N SER A 168 -8.65 16.89 -5.19
CA SER A 168 -10.08 17.08 -5.53
C SER A 168 -11.02 16.65 -4.40
N GLN A 169 -10.75 15.55 -3.70
CA GLN A 169 -11.57 15.13 -2.55
C GLN A 169 -11.35 16.01 -1.32
N THR A 170 -10.12 16.43 -1.04
CA THR A 170 -9.84 17.37 0.06
C THR A 170 -10.47 18.74 -0.18
N ALA A 171 -10.49 19.21 -1.44
CA ALA A 171 -11.19 20.44 -1.83
C ALA A 171 -12.70 20.32 -1.59
N SER A 172 -13.34 19.22 -2.02
CA SER A 172 -14.77 18.99 -1.78
C SER A 172 -15.16 18.89 -0.31
N ILE A 173 -14.27 18.36 0.55
CA ILE A 173 -14.48 18.32 2.02
C ILE A 173 -14.37 19.73 2.63
N THR A 174 -13.50 20.58 2.08
CA THR A 174 -13.35 21.98 2.51
C THR A 174 -14.57 22.81 2.13
N ASP A 175 -15.11 22.63 0.91
CA ASP A 175 -16.33 23.30 0.44
C ASP A 175 -17.58 22.91 1.27
N GLN A 176 -17.70 21.66 1.74
CA GLN A 176 -18.83 21.26 2.59
C GLN A 176 -18.76 21.83 4.01
N LYS A 177 -17.56 22.10 4.53
CA LYS A 177 -17.39 22.68 5.87
C LYS A 177 -17.75 24.17 5.90
N GLU A 178 -17.73 24.85 4.75
CA GLU A 178 -18.10 26.25 4.60
C GLU A 178 -19.61 26.45 4.32
N ALA A 179 -20.33 25.38 3.96
CA ALA A 179 -21.74 25.40 3.58
C ALA A 179 -22.73 24.99 4.70
N GLU A 180 -22.27 24.69 5.92
CA GLU A 180 -23.15 24.50 7.07
C GLU A 180 -23.33 25.86 7.81
N PRO A 181 -24.44 26.58 7.63
CA PRO A 181 -24.69 27.77 8.43
C PRO A 181 -24.94 27.31 9.87
N THR A 182 -24.13 27.80 10.79
CA THR A 182 -24.36 27.76 12.23
C THR A 182 -25.77 28.29 12.52
N SER A 183 -26.71 27.38 12.71
CA SER A 183 -28.07 27.68 13.17
C SER A 183 -28.48 26.66 14.23
N HIS A 184 -29.06 27.19 15.30
CA HIS A 184 -29.39 26.61 16.60
C HIS A 184 -28.25 26.60 17.63
N SER A 185 -28.42 27.08 18.85
CA SER A 185 -29.48 27.84 19.53
C SER A 185 -28.89 28.13 20.90
N GLU A 186 -29.12 29.32 21.45
CA GLU A 186 -29.01 29.56 22.88
C GLU A 186 -29.84 28.49 23.64
N HIS A 187 -29.29 27.95 24.74
CA HIS A 187 -29.90 28.01 26.07
C HIS A 187 -29.28 27.02 27.09
N HIS A 188 -29.10 27.56 28.30
CA HIS A 188 -29.26 26.95 29.63
C HIS A 188 -28.07 26.27 30.38
N HIS A 189 -27.70 27.01 31.44
CA HIS A 189 -27.12 26.67 32.75
C HIS A 189 -25.59 26.65 32.92
#